data_AF-A0A0S8B0K6-F1
#
_entry.id   AF-A0A0S8B0K6-F1
#
_cell.length_a   1.000
_cell.length_b   1.000
_cell.length_c   1.000
_cell.angle_alpha   90.00
_cell.angle_beta   90.00
_cell.angle_gamma   90.00
#
_symmetry.space_group_name_H-M   'P 1'
#
loop_
_entity.id
_entity.type
_entity.pdbx_description
1 polymer ?
#
loop_
_entity_poly.entity_id
_entity_poly.type
_entity_poly.pdbx_seq_one_letter_code
_entity_poly.pdbx_strand_id
1 'polypeptide(L)'
;MIGTRSVLLLLLLAPHALAGQQPDPVEQMRTRGLPESLVAEVAQVTADATAQGLPADPLVEKAIEGWAKRVPADRIMAAIQQFRIRLQEARQALSGAGHAEPLGPVVAAAAEAMARGLGQEQVGVVVDAAPTPDAAGRGLKVAAALTAQGIGTDQAVGIVVRAMRRGQADADLLDLPSVANAMRAQGMAPGQIGQRLMQGAGSAGGAGIGPGQGSRPQGVPPGGPPELPPGQKKKQP
;
A
#
# COMPACT_ATOMS: atom_id res chain seq x y z
N MET A 1 -74.24 15.68 17.93
CA MET A 1 -73.60 14.92 19.01
C MET A 1 -72.24 14.47 18.49
N ILE A 2 -71.17 15.03 19.10
CA ILE A 2 -69.81 14.52 19.35
C ILE A 2 -69.33 13.42 18.37
N GLY A 3 -68.28 13.59 17.55
CA GLY A 3 -67.00 14.25 17.81
C GLY A 3 -65.90 13.19 17.73
N THR A 4 -65.08 13.27 16.68
CA THR A 4 -64.00 12.38 16.26
C THR A 4 -62.97 12.06 17.35
N ARG A 5 -62.59 10.78 17.48
CA ARG A 5 -61.39 10.32 18.18
C ARG A 5 -60.80 9.10 17.49
N SER A 6 -59.57 9.22 16.99
CA SER A 6 -58.52 8.17 16.85
C SER A 6 -57.39 8.82 16.05
N VAL A 7 -56.44 9.50 16.70
CA VAL A 7 -55.17 8.97 17.23
C VAL A 7 -54.30 8.34 16.12
N LEU A 8 -53.28 9.11 15.77
CA LEU A 8 -52.10 8.80 14.98
C LEU A 8 -51.29 7.68 15.65
N LEU A 9 -50.84 6.68 14.88
CA LEU A 9 -49.69 5.85 15.25
C LEU A 9 -48.67 5.85 14.10
N LEU A 10 -47.63 6.64 14.29
CA LEU A 10 -46.38 6.59 13.53
C LEU A 10 -45.56 5.42 14.11
N LEU A 11 -45.09 4.49 13.28
CA LEU A 11 -44.05 3.55 13.69
C LEU A 11 -42.95 3.52 12.63
N LEU A 12 -41.76 3.86 13.11
CA LEU A 12 -40.55 4.17 12.38
C LEU A 12 -40.05 2.96 11.57
N LEU A 13 -39.78 3.17 10.28
CA LEU A 13 -38.81 2.34 9.56
C LEU A 13 -37.41 2.66 10.13
N ALA A 14 -36.85 1.74 10.91
CA ALA A 14 -35.43 1.74 11.22
C ALA A 14 -34.70 0.94 10.13
N PRO A 15 -33.88 1.56 9.25
CA PRO A 15 -32.92 0.81 8.47
C PRO A 15 -31.84 0.31 9.44
N HIS A 16 -31.94 -0.95 9.84
CA HIS A 16 -30.84 -1.62 10.50
C HIS A 16 -29.70 -1.70 9.49
N ALA A 17 -28.61 -1.00 9.78
CA ALA A 17 -27.38 -1.08 9.03
C ALA A 17 -27.01 -2.56 8.86
N LEU A 18 -26.81 -3.00 7.61
CA LEU A 18 -26.04 -4.20 7.33
C LEU A 18 -24.62 -3.95 7.85
N ALA A 19 -24.36 -4.27 9.11
CA ALA A 19 -23.02 -4.63 9.54
C ALA A 19 -22.68 -5.89 8.74
N GLY A 20 -21.84 -5.75 7.71
CA GLY A 20 -21.34 -6.90 6.97
C GLY A 20 -20.73 -7.88 7.97
N GLN A 21 -21.29 -9.08 8.05
CA GLN A 21 -20.73 -10.16 8.88
C GLN A 21 -19.33 -10.45 8.35
N GLN A 22 -18.30 -10.01 9.08
CA GLN A 22 -16.97 -10.57 8.87
C GLN A 22 -17.08 -12.08 9.15
N PRO A 23 -16.61 -12.94 8.23
CA PRO A 23 -16.65 -14.38 8.45
C PRO A 23 -15.88 -14.71 9.74
N ASP A 24 -16.39 -15.69 10.50
CA ASP A 24 -15.70 -16.24 11.66
C ASP A 24 -14.24 -16.60 11.28
N PRO A 25 -13.22 -16.08 11.99
CA PRO A 25 -11.81 -16.36 11.69
C PRO A 25 -11.48 -17.85 11.55
N VAL A 26 -12.12 -18.70 12.35
CA VAL A 26 -11.91 -20.15 12.29
C VAL A 26 -12.46 -20.72 10.98
N GLU A 27 -13.70 -20.36 10.64
CA GLU A 27 -14.34 -20.77 9.39
C GLU A 27 -13.60 -20.24 8.15
N GLN A 28 -13.06 -19.02 8.24
CA GLN A 28 -12.23 -18.44 7.19
C GLN A 28 -11.00 -19.31 6.91
N MET A 29 -10.28 -19.75 7.96
CA MET A 29 -9.12 -20.62 7.79
C MET A 29 -9.49 -22.00 7.25
N ARG A 30 -10.60 -22.59 7.71
CA ARG A 30 -11.12 -23.87 7.20
C ARG A 30 -11.47 -23.80 5.73
N THR A 31 -12.16 -22.74 5.32
CA THR A 31 -12.52 -22.48 3.92
C THR A 31 -11.28 -22.37 3.03
N ARG A 32 -10.15 -21.89 3.58
CA ARG A 32 -8.85 -21.81 2.89
C ARG A 32 -8.06 -23.12 2.94
N GLY A 33 -8.62 -24.18 3.51
CA GLY A 33 -8.06 -25.54 3.54
C GLY A 33 -6.90 -25.72 4.51
N LEU A 34 -6.83 -24.92 5.58
CA LEU A 34 -5.83 -25.11 6.63
C LEU A 34 -6.13 -26.41 7.42
N PRO A 35 -5.12 -27.20 7.83
CA PRO A 35 -5.32 -28.36 8.69
C PRO A 35 -5.91 -27.94 10.05
N GLU A 36 -6.81 -28.75 10.62
CA GLU A 36 -7.48 -28.43 11.90
C GLU A 36 -6.50 -28.18 13.06
N SER A 37 -5.35 -28.85 13.11
CA SER A 37 -4.33 -28.59 14.12
C SER A 37 -3.79 -27.16 14.03
N LEU A 38 -3.47 -26.70 12.81
CA LEU A 38 -3.02 -25.34 12.57
C LEU A 38 -4.13 -24.32 12.84
N VAL A 39 -5.37 -24.63 12.47
CA VAL A 39 -6.54 -23.78 12.78
C VAL A 39 -6.67 -23.57 14.29
N ALA A 40 -6.59 -24.64 15.09
CA ALA A 40 -6.69 -24.57 16.54
C ALA A 40 -5.56 -23.75 17.16
N GLU A 41 -4.32 -23.96 16.71
CA GLU A 41 -3.15 -23.21 17.20
C GLU A 41 -3.26 -21.71 16.87
N VAL A 42 -3.66 -21.36 15.65
CA VAL A 42 -3.84 -19.96 15.24
C VAL A 42 -5.00 -19.32 16.01
N ALA A 43 -6.12 -20.03 16.20
CA ALA A 43 -7.26 -19.56 16.97
C ALA A 43 -6.91 -19.25 18.43
N GLN A 44 -6.02 -20.05 19.04
CA GLN A 44 -5.53 -19.77 20.38
C GLN A 44 -4.69 -18.48 20.41
N VAL A 45 -3.76 -18.31 19.46
CA VAL A 45 -2.92 -17.11 19.39
C VAL A 45 -3.74 -15.84 19.12
N THR A 46 -4.79 -15.92 18.29
CA THR A 46 -5.67 -14.78 18.01
C THR A 46 -6.56 -14.43 19.21
N ALA A 47 -7.05 -15.43 19.95
CA ALA A 47 -7.77 -15.20 21.20
C ALA A 47 -6.87 -14.49 22.24
N ASP A 48 -5.63 -14.96 22.41
CA ASP A 48 -4.65 -14.33 23.30
C ASP A 48 -4.33 -12.89 22.88
N ALA A 49 -4.13 -12.65 21.58
CA ALA A 49 -3.89 -11.32 21.03
C ALA A 49 -5.09 -10.39 21.29
N THR A 50 -6.32 -10.87 21.08
CA THR A 50 -7.55 -10.12 21.34
C THR A 50 -7.69 -9.76 22.82
N ALA A 51 -7.40 -10.69 23.73
CA ALA A 51 -7.40 -10.45 25.17
C ALA A 51 -6.39 -9.37 25.59
N GLN A 52 -5.35 -9.15 24.78
CA GLN A 52 -4.33 -8.11 24.94
C GLN A 52 -4.65 -6.82 24.17
N GLY A 53 -5.82 -6.74 23.54
CA GLY A 53 -6.25 -5.60 22.71
C GLY A 53 -5.50 -5.49 21.37
N LEU A 54 -4.84 -6.54 20.91
CA LEU A 54 -4.18 -6.55 19.61
C LEU A 54 -5.17 -6.95 18.50
N PRO A 55 -5.00 -6.43 17.27
CA PRO A 55 -5.83 -6.86 16.15
C PRO A 55 -5.53 -8.31 15.77
N ALA A 56 -6.57 -9.16 15.78
CA ALA A 56 -6.47 -10.58 15.47
C ALA A 56 -6.44 -10.89 13.97
N ASP A 57 -7.23 -10.16 13.17
CA ASP A 57 -7.38 -10.41 11.72
C ASP A 57 -6.04 -10.49 10.98
N PRO A 58 -5.03 -9.62 11.23
CA PRO A 58 -3.73 -9.72 10.58
C PRO A 58 -2.98 -11.04 10.87
N LEU A 59 -3.20 -11.67 12.02
CA LEU A 59 -2.60 -12.96 12.36
C LEU A 59 -3.26 -14.10 11.56
N VAL A 60 -4.59 -14.03 11.40
CA VAL A 60 -5.38 -14.98 10.60
C VAL A 60 -4.98 -14.89 9.12
N GLU A 61 -4.92 -13.67 8.58
CA GLU A 61 -4.49 -13.42 7.20
C GLU A 61 -3.08 -13.95 6.97
N LYS A 62 -2.18 -13.78 7.94
CA LYS A 62 -0.80 -14.28 7.87
C LYS A 62 -0.73 -15.80 7.87
N ALA A 63 -1.59 -16.48 8.64
CA ALA A 63 -1.70 -17.94 8.61
C ALA A 63 -2.16 -18.42 7.22
N ILE A 64 -3.22 -17.82 6.71
CA ILE A 64 -3.79 -18.14 5.40
C ILE A 64 -2.77 -17.88 4.28
N GLU A 65 -2.05 -16.76 4.33
CA GLU A 65 -1.01 -16.42 3.36
C GLU A 65 0.14 -17.43 3.40
N GLY A 66 0.63 -17.76 4.60
CA GLY A 66 1.69 -18.76 4.80
C GLY A 66 1.28 -20.13 4.24
N TRP A 67 0.04 -20.54 4.51
CA TRP A 67 -0.51 -21.80 4.00
C TRP A 67 -0.63 -21.79 2.47
N ALA A 68 -1.16 -20.71 1.88
CA ALA A 68 -1.27 -20.56 0.44
C ALA A 68 0.11 -20.60 -0.26
N LYS A 69 1.16 -20.13 0.43
CA LYS A 69 2.55 -20.20 -0.02
C LYS A 69 3.22 -21.56 0.24
N ARG A 70 2.47 -22.55 0.74
CA ARG A 70 2.95 -23.89 1.11
C ARG A 70 4.10 -23.84 2.12
N VAL A 71 4.07 -22.86 3.02
CA VAL A 71 5.02 -22.78 4.13
C VAL A 71 4.68 -23.88 5.14
N PRO A 72 5.67 -24.63 5.66
CA PRO A 72 5.46 -25.58 6.74
C PRO A 72 4.80 -24.95 7.97
N ALA A 73 3.91 -25.70 8.64
CA ALA A 73 3.08 -25.20 9.73
C ALA A 73 3.88 -24.62 10.90
N ASP A 74 4.99 -25.25 11.27
CA ASP A 74 5.95 -24.78 12.27
C ASP A 74 6.51 -23.39 11.93
N ARG A 75 6.87 -23.18 10.65
CA ARG A 75 7.35 -21.88 10.15
C ARG A 75 6.24 -20.83 10.08
N ILE A 76 5.00 -21.24 9.77
CA ILE A 76 3.83 -20.37 9.85
C ILE A 76 3.64 -19.88 11.28
N MET A 77 3.61 -20.80 12.26
CA MET A 77 3.40 -20.47 13.66
C MET A 77 4.51 -19.58 14.22
N ALA A 78 5.78 -19.84 13.89
CA ALA A 78 6.89 -18.96 14.24
C ALA A 78 6.70 -17.54 13.68
N ALA A 79 6.26 -17.43 12.42
CA ALA A 79 6.00 -16.13 11.80
C ALA A 79 4.81 -15.38 12.41
N ILE A 80 3.76 -16.10 12.84
CA ILE A 80 2.60 -15.53 13.53
C ILE A 80 3.00 -15.00 14.90
N GLN A 81 3.75 -15.77 15.69
CA GLN A 81 4.20 -15.32 17.01
C GLN A 81 5.12 -14.10 16.91
N GLN A 82 6.04 -14.11 15.95
CA GLN A 82 6.88 -12.94 15.68
C GLN A 82 6.06 -11.73 15.25
N PHE A 83 4.97 -11.94 14.49
CA PHE A 83 4.11 -10.85 14.06
C PHE A 83 3.26 -10.30 15.21
N ARG A 84 2.77 -11.16 16.11
CA ARG A 84 2.08 -10.75 17.35
C ARG A 84 2.97 -9.84 18.20
N ILE A 85 4.25 -10.18 18.38
CA ILE A 85 5.20 -9.33 19.11
C ILE A 85 5.30 -7.95 18.44
N ARG A 86 5.39 -7.90 17.11
CA ARG A 86 5.45 -6.63 16.36
C ARG A 86 4.15 -5.82 16.48
N LEU A 87 2.99 -6.46 16.52
CA LEU A 87 1.71 -5.77 16.78
C LEU A 87 1.73 -5.10 18.15
N GLN A 88 2.27 -5.78 19.15
CA GLN A 88 2.43 -5.22 20.49
C GLN A 88 3.39 -4.03 20.50
N GLU A 89 4.56 -4.16 19.87
CA GLU A 89 5.55 -3.08 19.74
C GLU A 89 4.97 -1.86 19.01
N ALA A 90 4.22 -2.10 17.92
CA ALA A 90 3.58 -1.04 17.15
C ALA A 90 2.48 -0.33 17.95
N ARG A 91 1.64 -1.09 18.69
CA ARG A 91 0.65 -0.50 19.60
C ARG A 91 1.32 0.37 20.65
N GLN A 92 2.39 -0.11 21.27
CA GLN A 92 3.15 0.66 22.26
C GLN A 92 3.78 1.93 21.66
N ALA A 93 4.35 1.83 20.46
CA ALA A 93 4.91 2.98 19.74
C ALA A 93 3.84 4.04 19.45
N LEU A 94 2.68 3.63 18.95
CA LEU A 94 1.57 4.54 18.68
C LEU A 94 1.01 5.19 19.96
N SER A 95 0.89 4.43 21.04
CA SER A 95 0.51 4.99 22.35
C SER A 95 1.55 5.98 22.89
N GLY A 96 2.84 5.68 22.74
CA GLY A 96 3.94 6.60 23.09
C GLY A 96 3.96 7.88 22.25
N ALA A 97 3.46 7.81 21.01
CA ALA A 97 3.27 8.96 20.12
C ALA A 97 1.99 9.77 20.39
N GLY A 98 1.20 9.42 21.43
CA GLY A 98 0.00 10.15 21.81
C GLY A 98 -1.31 9.55 21.30
N HIS A 99 -1.28 8.43 20.58
CA HIS A 99 -2.48 7.70 20.18
C HIS A 99 -2.88 6.70 21.27
N ALA A 100 -3.58 7.17 22.31
CA ALA A 100 -3.92 6.38 23.49
C ALA A 100 -4.66 5.06 23.17
N GLU A 101 -5.52 5.06 22.15
CA GLU A 101 -6.24 3.88 21.68
C GLU A 101 -6.09 3.74 20.16
N PRO A 102 -4.96 3.20 19.67
CA PRO A 102 -4.70 3.13 18.25
C PRO A 102 -5.58 2.05 17.60
N LEU A 103 -6.15 2.36 16.44
CA LEU A 103 -7.05 1.47 15.73
C LEU A 103 -6.29 0.25 15.16
N GLY A 104 -6.92 -0.93 15.22
CA GLY A 104 -6.33 -2.20 14.79
C GLY A 104 -5.65 -2.18 13.40
N PRO A 105 -6.30 -1.65 12.34
CA PRO A 105 -5.68 -1.55 11.01
C PRO A 105 -4.42 -0.67 11.00
N VAL A 106 -4.38 0.40 11.80
CA VAL A 106 -3.21 1.29 11.91
C VAL A 106 -2.08 0.58 12.68
N VAL A 107 -2.41 -0.15 13.75
CA VAL A 107 -1.44 -0.97 14.49
C VAL A 107 -0.81 -2.03 13.56
N ALA A 108 -1.62 -2.70 12.74
CA ALA A 108 -1.14 -3.69 11.78
C ALA A 108 -0.20 -3.08 10.73
N ALA A 109 -0.60 -1.95 10.15
CA ALA A 109 0.23 -1.23 9.18
C ALA A 109 1.55 -0.72 9.80
N ALA A 110 1.50 -0.23 11.04
CA ALA A 110 2.68 0.22 11.78
C ALA A 110 3.64 -0.95 12.06
N ALA A 111 3.14 -2.10 12.52
CA ALA A 111 3.94 -3.30 12.75
C ALA A 111 4.66 -3.77 11.47
N GLU A 112 3.96 -3.73 10.34
CA GLU A 112 4.52 -4.04 9.03
C GLU A 112 5.56 -3.03 8.53
N ALA A 113 5.35 -1.74 8.82
CA ALA A 113 6.27 -0.69 8.44
C ALA A 113 7.55 -0.71 9.29
N MET A 114 7.41 -0.95 10.61
CA MET A 114 8.54 -1.13 11.52
C MET A 114 9.37 -2.36 11.15
N ALA A 115 8.73 -3.46 10.76
CA ALA A 115 9.43 -4.64 10.25
C ALA A 115 10.25 -4.37 8.97
N ARG A 116 9.96 -3.28 8.25
CA ARG A 116 10.66 -2.82 7.04
C ARG A 116 11.61 -1.66 7.31
N GLY A 117 11.87 -1.33 8.58
CA GLY A 117 12.90 -0.40 8.99
C GLY A 117 12.43 1.00 9.36
N LEU A 118 11.12 1.27 9.40
CA LEU A 118 10.64 2.55 9.96
C LEU A 118 10.81 2.54 11.49
N GLY A 119 11.28 3.65 12.05
CA GLY A 119 11.31 3.87 13.50
C GLY A 119 9.96 4.32 14.06
N GLN A 120 9.84 4.31 15.38
CA GLN A 120 8.60 4.68 16.07
C GLN A 120 8.18 6.13 15.81
N GLU A 121 9.15 7.05 15.82
CA GLU A 121 8.93 8.47 15.50
C GLU A 121 8.40 8.65 14.08
N GLN A 122 9.04 7.98 13.10
CA GLN A 122 8.60 8.01 11.70
C GLN A 122 7.17 7.48 11.52
N VAL A 123 6.80 6.43 12.25
CA VAL A 123 5.43 5.90 12.23
C VAL A 123 4.44 6.95 12.74
N GLY A 124 4.70 7.57 13.89
CA GLY A 124 3.84 8.63 14.44
C GLY A 124 3.65 9.80 13.49
N VAL A 125 4.73 10.27 12.86
CA VAL A 125 4.70 11.37 11.88
C VAL A 125 3.79 11.06 10.68
N VAL A 126 3.80 9.82 10.17
CA VAL A 126 2.92 9.43 9.07
C VAL A 126 1.46 9.34 9.52
N VAL A 127 1.21 8.81 10.71
CA VAL A 127 -0.14 8.68 11.27
C VAL A 127 -0.76 10.06 11.54
N ASP A 128 -0.01 10.99 12.12
CA ASP A 128 -0.46 12.37 12.37
C ASP A 128 -0.77 13.16 11.10
N ALA A 129 -0.05 12.87 10.01
CA ALA A 129 -0.27 13.53 8.73
C ALA A 129 -1.49 13.00 7.96
N ALA A 130 -1.99 11.82 8.32
CA ALA A 130 -3.04 11.14 7.59
C ALA A 130 -4.43 11.68 7.97
N PRO A 131 -5.30 11.97 6.99
CA PRO A 131 -6.65 12.47 7.27
C PRO A 131 -7.59 11.39 7.83
N THR A 132 -7.27 10.11 7.60
CA THR A 132 -8.07 8.96 8.05
C THR A 132 -7.16 7.79 8.46
N PRO A 133 -7.68 6.84 9.26
CA PRO A 133 -6.94 5.61 9.61
C PRO A 133 -6.51 4.78 8.40
N ASP A 134 -7.37 4.69 7.37
CA ASP A 134 -7.03 3.96 6.14
C ASP A 134 -5.92 4.66 5.36
N ALA A 135 -5.94 6.00 5.32
CA ALA A 135 -4.87 6.78 4.73
C ALA A 135 -3.55 6.59 5.50
N ALA A 136 -3.60 6.52 6.83
CA ALA A 136 -2.42 6.23 7.65
C ALA A 136 -1.82 4.86 7.29
N GLY A 137 -2.67 3.84 7.20
CA GLY A 137 -2.24 2.50 6.79
C GLY A 137 -1.59 2.46 5.41
N ARG A 138 -2.20 3.13 4.42
CA ARG A 138 -1.61 3.27 3.07
C ARG A 138 -0.29 4.03 3.08
N GLY A 139 -0.22 5.14 3.81
CA GLY A 139 0.99 5.95 3.94
C GLY A 139 2.16 5.17 4.53
N LEU A 140 1.91 4.43 5.61
CA LEU A 140 2.91 3.57 6.25
C LEU A 140 3.43 2.49 5.29
N LYS A 141 2.53 1.87 4.52
CA LYS A 141 2.89 0.89 3.50
C LYS A 141 3.76 1.49 2.40
N VAL A 142 3.43 2.70 1.93
CA VAL A 142 4.21 3.40 0.90
C VAL A 142 5.57 3.83 1.43
N ALA A 143 5.65 4.42 2.63
CA ALA A 143 6.91 4.81 3.25
C ALA A 143 7.83 3.60 3.47
N ALA A 144 7.28 2.47 3.93
CA ALA A 144 8.01 1.23 4.08
C ALA A 144 8.49 0.66 2.74
N ALA A 145 7.68 0.74 1.68
CA ALA A 145 8.06 0.30 0.35
C ALA A 145 9.19 1.16 -0.24
N LEU A 146 9.13 2.48 -0.09
CA LEU A 146 10.21 3.39 -0.51
C LEU A 146 11.50 3.12 0.28
N THR A 147 11.39 2.85 1.58
CA THR A 147 12.53 2.48 2.43
C THR A 147 13.18 1.17 1.97
N ALA A 148 12.36 0.14 1.69
CA ALA A 148 12.83 -1.13 1.15
C ALA A 148 13.51 -1.00 -0.24
N GLN A 149 13.24 0.09 -0.96
CA GLN A 149 13.89 0.43 -2.22
C GLN A 149 15.20 1.22 -2.06
N GLY A 150 15.65 1.43 -0.82
CA GLY A 150 16.89 2.12 -0.48
C GLY A 150 16.77 3.63 -0.33
N ILE A 151 15.56 4.20 -0.38
CA ILE A 151 15.35 5.61 -0.05
C ILE A 151 15.47 5.75 1.48
N GLY A 152 16.22 6.74 1.97
CA GLY A 152 16.37 6.94 3.41
C GLY A 152 15.02 7.13 4.10
N THR A 153 14.86 6.58 5.30
CA THR A 153 13.60 6.57 6.06
C THR A 153 12.97 7.95 6.19
N ASP A 154 13.75 8.97 6.56
CA ASP A 154 13.24 10.34 6.72
C ASP A 154 12.79 10.95 5.38
N GLN A 155 13.49 10.62 4.28
CA GLN A 155 13.07 11.03 2.95
C GLN A 155 11.77 10.33 2.54
N ALA A 156 11.66 9.03 2.77
CA ALA A 156 10.47 8.25 2.46
C ALA A 156 9.22 8.79 3.21
N VAL A 157 9.36 9.07 4.51
CA VAL A 157 8.32 9.70 5.33
C VAL A 157 7.97 11.08 4.82
N GLY A 158 8.99 11.92 4.53
CA GLY A 158 8.78 13.26 4.01
C GLY A 158 7.99 13.30 2.69
N ILE A 159 8.22 12.33 1.80
CA ILE A 159 7.48 12.18 0.53
C ILE A 159 6.01 11.90 0.82
N VAL A 160 5.73 10.91 1.68
CA VAL A 160 4.36 10.50 2.02
C VAL A 160 3.58 11.61 2.72
N VAL A 161 4.18 12.24 3.75
CA VAL A 161 3.56 13.34 4.49
C VAL A 161 3.25 14.52 3.56
N ARG A 162 4.16 14.84 2.64
CA ARG A 162 3.93 15.90 1.65
C ARG A 162 2.77 15.56 0.72
N ALA A 163 2.70 14.31 0.24
CA ALA A 163 1.62 13.87 -0.63
C ALA A 163 0.25 13.96 0.07
N MET A 164 0.15 13.48 1.32
CA MET A 164 -1.06 13.57 2.13
C MET A 164 -1.49 15.01 2.39
N ARG A 165 -0.56 15.89 2.79
CA ARG A 165 -0.86 17.31 3.06
C ARG A 165 -1.30 18.10 1.84
N ARG A 166 -0.89 17.67 0.65
CA ARG A 166 -1.34 18.25 -0.63
C ARG A 166 -2.68 17.68 -1.09
N GLY A 167 -3.28 16.76 -0.34
CA GLY A 167 -4.52 16.10 -0.72
C GLY A 167 -4.38 15.29 -2.01
N GLN A 168 -3.18 14.75 -2.31
CA GLN A 168 -3.02 13.88 -3.47
C GLN A 168 -3.96 12.67 -3.36
N ALA A 169 -4.45 12.21 -4.50
CA ALA A 169 -5.33 11.05 -4.52
C ALA A 169 -4.59 9.82 -3.97
N ASP A 170 -5.34 8.92 -3.33
CA ASP A 170 -4.77 7.67 -2.80
C ASP A 170 -4.05 6.85 -3.87
N ALA A 171 -4.56 6.86 -5.12
CA ALA A 171 -3.94 6.20 -6.25
C ALA A 171 -2.52 6.74 -6.52
N ASP A 172 -2.37 8.07 -6.57
CA ASP A 172 -1.07 8.71 -6.79
C ASP A 172 -0.08 8.37 -5.67
N LEU A 173 -0.55 8.31 -4.42
CA LEU A 173 0.28 7.94 -3.27
C LEU A 173 0.76 6.49 -3.41
N LEU A 174 -0.12 5.57 -3.79
CA LEU A 174 0.19 4.16 -3.98
C LEU A 174 1.10 3.88 -5.19
N ASP A 175 1.15 4.81 -6.15
CA ASP A 175 2.02 4.71 -7.33
C ASP A 175 3.47 5.13 -7.07
N LEU A 176 3.76 5.87 -5.99
CA LEU A 176 5.10 6.35 -5.67
C LEU A 176 6.19 5.26 -5.67
N PRO A 177 5.98 4.06 -5.10
CA PRO A 177 6.97 2.98 -5.15
C PRO A 177 7.23 2.49 -6.58
N SER A 178 6.23 2.52 -7.46
CA SER A 178 6.38 2.15 -8.88
C SER A 178 7.18 3.20 -9.64
N VAL A 179 6.92 4.49 -9.39
CA VAL A 179 7.70 5.61 -9.94
C VAL A 179 9.17 5.50 -9.50
N ALA A 180 9.42 5.23 -8.23
CA ALA A 180 10.77 5.03 -7.71
C ALA A 180 11.48 3.82 -8.37
N ASN A 181 10.76 2.71 -8.56
CA ASN A 181 11.28 1.55 -9.30
C ASN A 181 11.67 1.90 -10.74
N ALA A 182 10.84 2.66 -11.45
CA ALA A 182 11.13 3.09 -12.82
C ALA A 182 12.40 3.95 -12.90
N MET A 183 12.59 4.90 -11.96
CA MET A 183 13.80 5.72 -11.90
C MET A 183 15.05 4.88 -11.59
N ARG A 184 14.94 3.87 -10.73
CA ARG A 184 16.06 2.96 -10.43
C ARG A 184 16.42 2.10 -11.64
N ALA A 185 15.43 1.63 -12.38
CA ALA A 185 15.65 0.88 -13.63
C ALA A 185 16.37 1.73 -14.70
N GLN A 186 16.25 3.06 -14.63
CA GLN A 186 17.00 4.02 -15.44
C GLN A 186 18.41 4.33 -14.89
N GLY A 187 18.86 3.61 -13.85
CA GLY A 187 20.19 3.76 -13.26
C GLY A 187 20.32 4.88 -12.21
N MET A 188 19.22 5.48 -11.76
CA MET A 188 19.27 6.54 -10.75
C MET A 188 19.59 5.99 -9.36
N ALA A 189 20.47 6.68 -8.62
CA ALA A 189 20.80 6.31 -7.25
C ALA A 189 19.61 6.59 -6.29
N PRO A 190 19.37 5.77 -5.24
CA PRO A 190 18.22 5.92 -4.36
C PRO A 190 18.04 7.31 -3.72
N GLY A 191 19.13 7.94 -3.29
CA GLY A 191 19.07 9.30 -2.72
C GLY A 191 18.59 10.36 -3.71
N GLN A 192 18.96 10.23 -4.99
CA GLN A 192 18.50 11.12 -6.06
C GLN A 192 17.02 10.89 -6.40
N ILE A 193 16.57 9.62 -6.37
CA ILE A 193 15.15 9.26 -6.53
C ILE A 193 14.31 9.93 -5.44
N GLY A 194 14.74 9.79 -4.18
CA GLY A 194 14.06 10.43 -3.04
C GLY A 194 13.96 11.95 -3.18
N GLN A 195 15.05 12.61 -3.62
CA GLN A 195 15.05 14.06 -3.87
C GLN A 195 14.08 14.46 -4.99
N ARG A 196 14.02 13.71 -6.10
CA ARG A 196 13.09 13.99 -7.20
C ARG A 196 11.63 13.79 -6.79
N LEU A 197 11.32 12.73 -6.06
CA LEU A 197 9.98 12.50 -5.53
C LEU A 197 9.56 13.61 -4.57
N MET A 198 10.47 14.05 -3.71
CA MET A 198 10.23 15.22 -2.86
C MET A 198 9.91 16.47 -3.70
N GLN A 199 10.63 16.72 -4.79
CA GLN A 199 10.37 17.85 -5.68
C GLN A 199 9.06 17.73 -6.48
N GLY A 200 8.32 16.62 -6.37
CA GLY A 200 7.03 16.41 -7.01
C GLY A 200 7.08 15.61 -8.32
N ALA A 201 8.20 14.95 -8.63
CA ALA A 201 8.35 14.15 -9.85
C ALA A 201 7.40 12.93 -9.94
N GLY A 202 6.68 12.59 -8.86
CA GLY A 202 5.62 11.58 -8.85
C GLY A 202 4.22 12.13 -9.11
N SER A 203 4.02 13.44 -9.12
CA SER A 203 2.70 14.08 -9.30
C SER A 203 2.37 14.36 -10.77
N ALA A 204 2.77 13.46 -11.67
CA ALA A 204 2.44 13.56 -13.09
C ALA A 204 1.01 13.05 -13.32
N GLY A 205 0.02 13.83 -12.86
CA GLY A 205 -1.33 13.75 -13.40
C GLY A 205 -1.29 14.01 -14.90
N GLY A 206 -1.55 12.98 -15.70
CA GLY A 206 -2.03 13.13 -17.08
C GLY A 206 -1.11 13.81 -18.08
N ALA A 207 0.03 13.20 -18.43
CA ALA A 207 0.58 13.34 -19.77
C ALA A 207 0.53 11.95 -20.44
N GLY A 208 -0.44 11.77 -21.33
CA GLY A 208 -0.77 10.49 -21.94
C GLY A 208 0.43 9.81 -22.59
N ILE A 209 0.79 8.65 -22.05
CA ILE A 209 1.51 7.64 -22.84
C ILE A 209 0.43 6.93 -23.67
N GLY A 210 0.02 7.56 -24.77
CA GLY A 210 -0.67 6.86 -25.84
C GLY A 210 0.31 5.89 -26.51
N PRO A 211 -0.08 4.65 -26.84
CA PRO A 211 0.79 3.77 -27.59
C PRO A 211 0.87 4.28 -29.03
N GLY A 212 2.05 4.74 -29.45
CA GLY A 212 2.37 4.99 -30.84
C GLY A 212 2.45 6.46 -31.23
N GLN A 213 3.61 7.08 -30.99
CA GLN A 213 4.08 8.12 -31.89
C GLN A 213 5.60 8.09 -31.96
N GLY A 214 6.11 7.47 -33.02
CA GLY A 214 7.53 7.38 -33.32
C GLY A 214 8.14 8.77 -33.48
N SER A 215 9.21 9.02 -32.74
CA SER A 215 10.06 10.19 -32.94
C SER A 215 10.73 10.07 -34.31
N ARG A 216 10.25 10.85 -35.29
CA ARG A 216 11.01 11.13 -36.51
C ARG A 216 12.07 12.20 -36.17
N PRO A 217 13.36 11.98 -36.44
CA PRO A 217 14.34 13.05 -36.36
C PRO A 217 14.09 14.10 -37.46
N GLN A 218 14.23 15.36 -37.10
CA GLN A 218 13.89 16.55 -37.88
C GLN A 218 15.13 17.04 -38.66
N GLY A 219 14.99 17.22 -39.98
CA GLY A 219 15.77 18.19 -40.76
C GLY A 219 16.86 17.64 -41.70
N VAL A 220 16.53 17.51 -43.00
CA VAL A 220 17.50 17.65 -44.11
C VAL A 220 16.88 18.60 -45.14
N PRO A 221 17.58 19.64 -45.64
CA PRO A 221 17.03 20.59 -46.62
C PRO A 221 16.95 19.99 -48.04
N PRO A 222 16.12 20.55 -48.94
CA PRO A 222 15.93 20.01 -50.28
C PRO A 222 17.07 20.44 -51.22
N GLY A 223 17.77 19.48 -51.83
CA GLY A 223 18.80 19.75 -52.83
C GLY A 223 18.77 18.74 -53.97
N GLY A 224 18.39 19.24 -55.17
CA GLY A 224 18.81 18.88 -56.53
C GLY A 224 18.79 17.41 -57.03
N PRO A 225 18.43 17.16 -58.32
CA PRO A 225 18.59 15.83 -58.93
C PRO A 225 20.07 15.45 -59.11
N PRO A 226 20.42 14.15 -59.07
CA PRO A 226 21.80 13.69 -59.04
C PRO A 226 22.51 13.85 -60.40
N GLU A 227 23.67 14.51 -60.34
CA GLU A 227 24.64 14.58 -61.43
C GLU A 227 25.37 13.23 -61.55
N LEU A 228 25.39 12.65 -62.74
CA LEU A 228 26.07 11.38 -63.03
C LEU A 228 27.59 11.60 -63.16
N PRO A 229 28.44 10.75 -62.56
CA PRO A 229 29.89 10.87 -62.70
C PRO A 229 30.37 10.40 -64.10
N PRO A 230 31.38 11.08 -64.70
CA PRO A 230 31.88 10.73 -66.02
C PRO A 230 32.86 9.55 -65.96
N GLY A 231 32.62 8.57 -66.83
CA GLY A 231 33.67 7.69 -67.34
C GLY A 231 33.74 6.29 -66.75
N GLN A 232 32.89 5.37 -67.25
CA GLN A 232 33.35 4.00 -67.50
C GLN A 232 32.81 3.50 -68.84
N LYS A 233 33.75 3.13 -69.71
CA LYS A 233 33.58 2.68 -71.09
C LYS A 233 32.87 1.32 -71.09
N LYS A 234 31.76 1.19 -71.83
CA LYS A 234 31.16 -0.11 -72.17
C LYS A 234 32.01 -0.78 -73.26
N LYS A 235 32.54 -1.98 -72.96
CA LYS A 235 32.95 -2.96 -73.98
C LYS A 235 31.72 -3.79 -74.37
N GLN A 236 31.43 -3.82 -75.67
CA GLN A 236 30.55 -4.82 -76.32
C GLN A 236 31.24 -6.19 -76.34
N PRO A 237 30.48 -7.28 -76.43
CA PRO A 237 30.10 -7.82 -77.75
C PRO A 237 28.62 -7.68 -78.09
#